data_AF-A0AAJ3TV06-F1
#
_entry.id   AF-A0AAJ3TV06-F1
#
_cell.length_a   1.000
_cell.length_b   1.000
_cell.length_c   1.000
_cell.angle_alpha   90.00
_cell.angle_beta   90.00
_cell.angle_gamma   90.00
#
_symmetry.space_group_name_H-M   'P 1'
#
loop_
_entity.id
_entity.type
_entity.pdbx_description
1 polymer ?
#
loop_
_entity_poly.entity_id
_entity_poly.type
_entity_poly.pdbx_seq_one_letter_code
_entity_poly.pdbx_strand_id
1 'polypeptide(L)' 'MIVADTITELRQRCGTTYGGRRIRAALLADYDMNVNLKLVRSIMAEHGLHGLPHPPRRIPKLI' A
#
# COMPACT_ATOMS: atom_id res chain seq x y z
N MET A 1 -14.36 0.78 10.14
CA MET A 1 -13.68 1.99 9.61
C MET A 1 -13.72 1.85 8.10
N ILE A 2 -14.47 2.69 7.37
CA ILE A 2 -14.75 2.48 5.94
C ILE A 2 -13.46 2.36 5.10
N VAL A 3 -12.43 3.16 5.42
CA VAL A 3 -11.16 3.18 4.67
C VAL A 3 -10.39 1.86 4.79
N ALA A 4 -10.45 1.17 5.93
CA ALA A 4 -9.75 -0.09 6.15
C ALA A 4 -10.39 -1.24 5.34
N ASP A 5 -11.71 -1.23 5.26
CA ASP A 5 -12.49 -2.19 4.49
C ASP A 5 -12.18 -2.00 2.99
N THR A 6 -12.17 -0.76 2.49
CA THR A 6 -11.81 -0.45 1.09
C THR A 6 -10.37 -0.84 0.76
N ILE A 7 -9.41 -0.65 1.68
CA ILE A 7 -8.01 -1.08 1.47
C ILE A 7 -7.92 -2.60 1.33
N THR A 8 -8.65 -3.33 2.16
CA THR A 8 -8.66 -4.80 2.15
C THR A 8 -9.34 -5.33 0.90
N GLU A 9 -10.46 -4.73 0.49
CA GLU A 9 -11.18 -5.07 -0.74
C GLU A 9 -10.34 -4.78 -1.99
N LEU A 10 -9.71 -3.60 -2.07
CA LEU A 10 -8.84 -3.24 -3.19
C LEU A 10 -7.64 -4.20 -3.29
N ARG A 11 -7.12 -4.65 -2.15
CA ARG A 11 -6.04 -5.64 -2.09
C ARG A 11 -6.51 -7.03 -2.55
N GLN A 12 -7.72 -7.45 -2.19
CA GLN A 12 -8.30 -8.72 -2.67
C GLN A 12 -8.54 -8.67 -4.18
N ARG A 13 -9.07 -7.55 -4.69
CA ARG A 13 -9.37 -7.34 -6.11
C ARG A 13 -8.12 -7.27 -6.98
N CYS A 14 -7.05 -6.64 -6.49
CA CYS A 14 -5.81 -6.44 -7.26
C CYS A 14 -4.70 -7.47 -6.97
N GLY A 15 -4.92 -8.40 -6.02
CA GLY A 15 -3.94 -9.41 -5.63
C GLY A 15 -2.78 -8.89 -4.79
N THR A 16 -1.88 -9.79 -4.40
CA THR A 16 -0.74 -9.53 -3.49
C THR A 16 0.28 -8.48 -3.99
N THR A 17 0.10 -7.99 -5.22
CA THR A 17 1.01 -7.12 -5.95
C THR A 17 0.92 -5.64 -5.54
N TYR A 18 -0.11 -5.25 -4.77
CA TYR A 18 -0.34 -3.84 -4.40
C TYR A 18 0.28 -3.49 -3.04
N GLY A 19 1.44 -2.82 -3.06
CA GLY A 19 2.02 -2.19 -1.88
C GLY A 19 1.32 -0.88 -1.50
N GLY A 20 1.60 -0.33 -0.31
CA GLY A 20 0.91 0.86 0.21
C GLY A 20 0.94 2.11 -0.68
N ARG A 21 1.95 2.27 -1.55
CA ARG A 21 1.97 3.35 -2.54
C ARG A 21 0.92 3.18 -3.63
N ARG A 22 0.71 1.95 -4.11
CA ARG A 22 -0.29 1.65 -5.13
C ARG A 22 -1.70 1.72 -4.56
N ILE A 23 -1.89 1.26 -3.33
CA ILE A 23 -3.16 1.39 -2.61
C ILE A 23 -3.52 2.86 -2.42
N ARG A 24 -2.58 3.71 -1.99
CA ARG A 24 -2.82 5.15 -1.90
C ARG A 24 -3.20 5.78 -3.25
N ALA A 25 -2.52 5.39 -4.33
CA ALA A 25 -2.81 5.90 -5.66
C ALA A 25 -4.21 5.48 -6.14
N ALA A 26 -4.62 4.24 -5.90
CA ALA A 26 -5.96 3.76 -6.25
C ALA A 26 -7.05 4.43 -5.40
N LEU A 27 -6.81 4.64 -4.10
CA LEU A 27 -7.73 5.40 -3.24
C LEU A 27 -7.92 6.84 -3.72
N LEU A 28 -6.87 7.48 -4.24
CA LEU A 28 -6.96 8.82 -4.80
C LEU A 28 -7.65 8.82 -6.18
N ALA A 29 -7.37 7.83 -7.04
CA ALA A 29 -7.87 7.79 -8.41
C ALA A 29 -9.34 7.32 -8.50
N ASP A 30 -9.70 6.28 -7.75
CA ASP A 30 -11.01 5.62 -7.86
C ASP A 30 -12.02 6.17 -6.85
N TYR A 31 -11.55 6.71 -5.71
CA TYR A 31 -12.41 7.13 -4.59
C TYR A 31 -12.20 8.59 -4.16
N ASP A 32 -11.32 9.35 -4.84
CA ASP A 32 -10.92 10.73 -4.47
C ASP A 32 -10.51 10.90 -2.99
N MET A 33 -10.03 9.82 -2.36
CA MET A 33 -9.67 9.82 -0.94
C MET A 33 -8.21 10.22 -0.77
N ASN A 34 -7.97 11.45 -0.27
CA ASN A 34 -6.63 11.90 0.09
C ASN A 34 -6.18 11.34 1.44
N VAL A 35 -5.69 10.10 1.41
CA VAL A 35 -5.11 9.45 2.60
C VAL A 35 -3.59 9.56 2.65
N ASN A 36 -3.06 9.72 3.87
CA ASN A 36 -1.62 9.70 4.10
C ASN A 36 -1.07 8.28 3.90
N LEU A 37 0.08 8.15 3.24
CA LEU A 37 0.77 6.87 3.07
C LEU A 37 1.11 6.21 4.42
N LYS A 38 1.36 7.00 5.48
CA LYS A 38 1.57 6.46 6.83
C LYS A 38 0.33 5.74 7.36
N LEU A 39 -0.85 6.33 7.18
CA LEU A 39 -2.13 5.73 7.59
C LEU A 39 -2.39 4.44 6.82
N VAL A 40 -2.20 4.46 5.49
CA VAL A 40 -2.31 3.26 4.65
C VAL A 40 -1.37 2.16 5.15
N ARG A 41 -0.12 2.49 5.51
CA ARG A 41 0.84 1.51 6.06
C ARG A 41 0.44 0.99 7.44
N SER A 42 -0.12 1.83 8.31
CA SER A 42 -0.62 1.41 9.63
C SER A 42 -1.75 0.41 9.48
N ILE A 43 -2.76 0.75 8.67
CA ILE A 43 -3.89 -0.13 8.36
C ILE A 43 -3.38 -1.43 7.73
N MET A 44 -2.49 -1.35 6.73
CA MET A 44 -1.89 -2.56 6.15
C MET A 44 -1.17 -3.43 7.20
N ALA A 45 -0.42 -2.83 8.13
CA ALA A 45 0.27 -3.57 9.18
C ALA A 45 -0.71 -4.21 10.18
N GLU A 46 -1.76 -3.49 10.57
CA GLU A 46 -2.84 -3.97 11.45
C GLU A 46 -3.57 -5.17 10.83
N HIS A 47 -3.77 -5.17 9.51
CA HIS A 47 -4.41 -6.26 8.78
C HIS A 47 -3.44 -7.34 8.28
N GLY A 48 -2.16 -7.32 8.68
CA GLY A 48 -1.14 -8.29 8.23
C GLY A 48 -0.84 -8.25 6.72
N LEU A 49 -1.22 -7.16 6.04
CA LEU A 49 -1.02 -6.96 4.62
C LEU A 49 0.40 -6.46 4.35
N HIS A 50 1.26 -7.36 3.87
CA HIS A 50 2.60 -6.98 3.43
C HIS A 50 2.60 -6.61 1.94
N GLY A 51 3.22 -5.48 1.59
CA GLY A 51 3.58 -5.20 0.20
C GLY A 51 4.65 -6.18 -0.29
N LEU A 52 4.82 -6.30 -1.61
CA LEU A 52 5.97 -7.01 -2.18
C LEU A 52 7.26 -6.57 -1.46
N PRO A 53 8.13 -7.52 -1.07
CA PRO A 53 9.41 -7.19 -0.45
C PRO A 53 10.15 -6.21 -1.37
N HIS A 54 10.58 -5.08 -0.81
CA HIS A 54 11.41 -4.16 -1.59
C HIS A 54 12.70 -4.92 -1.94
N PRO A 55 13.14 -4.89 -3.21
CA PRO A 55 14.51 -5.29 -3.50
C PRO A 55 15.43 -4.45 -2.60
N PRO A 56 16.44 -5.07 -1.96
CA PRO A 56 17.35 -4.36 -1.08
C PRO A 56 17.90 -3.16 -1.83
N ARG A 57 17.86 -2.00 -1.16
CA ARG A 57 18.32 -0.72 -1.73
C ARG A 57 19.72 -0.96 -2.28
N ARG A 58 19.89 -0.89 -3.60
CA ARG A 58 21.18 -1.09 -4.24
C ARG A 58 22.11 0.00 -3.72
N ILE A 59 23.00 -0.35 -2.80
CA ILE A 59 24.04 0.56 -2.31
C ILE A 59 25.03 0.67 -3.46
N PRO A 60 25.14 1.82 -4.16
CA PRO A 60 26.15 1.97 -5.19
C PRO A 60 27.52 1.82 -4.50
N LYS A 61 28.29 0.80 -4.91
CA LYS A 61 29.72 0.76 -4.61
C LYS A 61 30.34 1.86 -5.44
N LEU A 62 30.65 3.01 -4.82
CA LEU A 62 31.63 3.92 -5.39
C LEU A 62 32.98 3.19 -5.32
N ILE A 63 33.50 2.84 -6.49
CA ILE A 63 34.87 2.37 -6.71
C ILE A 63 35.61 3.55 -7.34
#